data_AF-A0A937SPM4-F1
#
_entry.id   AF-A0A937SPM4-F1
#
_cell.length_a   1.000
_cell.length_b   1.000
_cell.length_c   1.000
_cell.angle_alpha   90.00
_cell.angle_beta   90.00
_cell.angle_gamma   90.00
#
_symmetry.space_group_name_H-M   'P 1'
#
loop_
_entity.id
_entity.type
_entity.pdbx_description
1 polymer ?
#
loop_
_entity_poly.entity_id
_entity_poly.type
_entity_poly.pdbx_seq_one_letter_code
_entity_poly.pdbx_strand_id
1 'polypeptide(L)'
;PFGTAYRSRINERGFEMGGKTGTVQVRRISKAEREQGVRKNKDLPWKERDHAIFVGFAPVEAPKYAVSVIVEHGGGGSSVAAPIARDILYEAQRRGSVPSPEQQLTGKEQAPGREGEG
;
A
#
# COMPACT_ATOMS: atom_id res chain seq x y z
N PRO A 1 10.56 13.35 3.92
CA PRO A 1 10.70 12.02 4.57
C PRO A 1 10.90 10.89 3.53
N PHE A 2 12.09 10.28 3.47
CA PHE A 2 12.50 9.30 2.46
C PHE A 2 12.37 7.85 2.96
N GLY A 3 11.15 7.33 3.07
CA GLY A 3 10.90 5.92 3.42
C GLY A 3 11.27 4.95 2.29
N THR A 4 11.59 3.70 2.61
CA THR A 4 11.92 2.66 1.59
C THR A 4 10.77 2.34 0.64
N ALA A 5 9.53 2.67 1.00
CA ALA A 5 8.34 2.57 0.14
C ALA A 5 8.09 3.81 -0.72
N TYR A 6 8.92 4.86 -0.64
CA TYR A 6 8.68 6.16 -1.28
C TYR A 6 8.48 6.08 -2.81
N ARG A 7 9.10 5.08 -3.46
CA ARG A 7 8.92 4.81 -4.90
C ARG A 7 7.52 4.28 -5.25
N SER A 8 6.83 3.69 -4.29
CA SER A 8 5.49 3.12 -4.44
C SER A 8 4.41 4.03 -3.89
N ARG A 9 4.69 5.32 -3.67
CA ARG A 9 3.67 6.27 -3.22
C ARG A 9 2.59 6.48 -4.28
N ILE A 10 1.40 6.86 -3.84
CA ILE A 10 0.37 7.44 -4.69
C ILE A 10 0.71 8.92 -4.88
N ASN A 11 0.77 9.40 -6.13
CA ASN A 11 1.13 10.80 -6.44
C ASN A 11 -0.10 11.72 -6.55
N GLU A 12 -1.31 11.18 -6.44
CA GLU A 12 -2.55 11.94 -6.48
C GLU A 12 -2.81 12.57 -5.11
N ARG A 13 -3.04 13.89 -5.10
CA ARG A 13 -3.25 14.68 -3.88
C ARG A 13 -4.54 14.25 -3.18
N GLY A 14 -4.48 14.01 -1.88
CA GLY A 14 -5.60 13.53 -1.08
C GLY A 14 -5.80 12.01 -1.13
N PHE A 15 -4.97 11.29 -1.89
CA PHE A 15 -4.99 9.83 -2.00
C PHE A 15 -3.71 9.18 -1.44
N GLU A 16 -2.87 9.98 -0.76
CA GLU A 16 -1.58 9.55 -0.25
C GLU A 16 -1.73 8.31 0.64
N MET A 17 -0.73 7.44 0.60
CA MET A 17 -0.68 6.23 1.43
C MET A 17 0.49 6.27 2.39
N GLY A 18 0.28 5.74 3.59
CA GLY A 18 1.30 5.48 4.60
C GLY A 18 1.54 3.98 4.76
N GLY A 19 2.76 3.56 5.08
CA GLY A 19 3.01 2.15 5.38
C GLY A 19 4.47 1.77 5.54
N LYS A 20 4.69 0.49 5.85
CA LYS A 20 6.00 -0.08 6.15
C LYS A 20 6.25 -1.32 5.31
N THR A 21 7.44 -1.38 4.71
CA THR A 21 7.95 -2.57 4.03
C THR A 21 8.66 -3.49 5.01
N GLY A 22 8.50 -4.79 4.80
CA GLY A 22 9.23 -5.86 5.46
C GLY A 22 9.79 -6.86 4.47
N THR A 23 10.83 -7.56 4.88
CA THR A 23 11.39 -8.72 4.18
C THR A 23 11.55 -9.81 5.24
N VAL A 24 10.94 -10.98 5.03
CA VAL A 24 10.99 -12.08 6.01
C VAL A 24 11.87 -13.20 5.49
N GLN A 25 12.94 -13.48 6.21
CA GLN A 25 13.90 -14.52 5.85
C GLN A 25 13.31 -15.91 6.07
N VAL A 26 13.39 -16.77 5.05
CA VAL A 26 12.87 -18.15 5.09
C VAL A 26 13.89 -19.18 5.55
N ARG A 27 15.15 -18.76 5.76
CA ARG A 27 16.26 -19.64 6.10
C ARG A 27 17.13 -19.04 7.19
N ARG A 28 17.79 -19.91 7.96
CA ARG A 28 18.83 -19.48 8.91
C ARG A 28 20.11 -19.18 8.15
N ILE A 29 20.64 -17.98 8.34
CA ILE A 29 21.97 -17.61 7.85
C ILE A 29 22.98 -18.03 8.93
N SER A 30 23.91 -18.92 8.58
CA SER A 30 24.95 -19.39 9.50
C SER A 30 25.99 -18.30 9.78
N LYS A 31 26.77 -18.44 10.86
CA LYS A 31 27.85 -17.49 11.17
C LYS A 31 28.91 -17.49 10.06
N ALA A 32 29.31 -18.67 9.59
CA ALA A 32 30.23 -18.84 8.48
C ALA A 32 29.72 -18.17 7.19
N GLU A 33 28.42 -18.28 6.89
CA GLU A 33 27.84 -17.61 5.72
C GLU A 33 27.82 -16.08 5.87
N ARG A 34 27.59 -15.55 7.09
CA ARG A 34 27.70 -14.11 7.34
C ARG A 34 29.12 -13.60 7.15
N GLU A 35 30.12 -14.38 7.58
CA GLU A 35 31.54 -14.06 7.43
C GLU A 35 31.99 -14.09 5.96
N GLN A 36 31.43 -14.98 5.15
CA GLN A 36 31.70 -15.09 3.70
C GLN A 36 30.90 -14.10 2.84
N GLY A 37 29.94 -13.40 3.44
CA GLY A 37 28.99 -12.53 2.75
C GLY A 37 27.68 -13.24 2.43
N VAL A 38 26.58 -12.67 2.91
CA VAL A 38 25.24 -13.24 2.71
C VAL A 38 24.87 -13.23 1.23
N ARG A 39 24.50 -14.40 0.69
CA ARG A 39 24.01 -14.54 -0.68
C ARG A 39 22.80 -13.64 -0.93
N LYS A 40 22.80 -12.94 -2.07
CA LYS A 40 21.69 -12.04 -2.43
C LYS A 40 20.46 -12.88 -2.80
N ASN A 41 19.28 -12.34 -2.55
CA ASN A 41 17.99 -13.02 -2.83
C ASN A 41 17.90 -13.58 -4.25
N LYS A 42 18.36 -12.83 -5.25
CA LYS A 42 18.32 -13.25 -6.66
C LYS A 42 19.15 -14.49 -6.95
N ASP A 43 20.20 -14.74 -6.17
CA ASP A 43 21.15 -15.84 -6.34
C ASP A 43 20.75 -17.08 -5.53
N LEU A 44 19.65 -17.02 -4.77
CA LEU A 44 19.09 -18.13 -4.01
C LEU A 44 18.06 -18.91 -4.84
N PRO A 45 17.95 -20.25 -4.65
CA PRO A 45 16.81 -21.03 -5.11
C PRO A 45 15.51 -20.38 -4.67
N TRP A 46 14.46 -20.43 -5.50
CA TRP A 46 13.21 -19.71 -5.24
C TRP A 46 12.63 -19.96 -3.84
N LYS A 47 12.54 -21.24 -3.42
CA LYS A 47 12.07 -21.65 -2.09
C LYS A 47 12.90 -21.11 -0.90
N GLU A 48 14.11 -20.63 -1.16
CA GLU A 48 15.02 -20.06 -0.15
C GLU A 48 15.02 -18.53 -0.17
N ARG A 49 14.25 -17.91 -1.07
CA ARG A 49 14.10 -16.45 -1.14
C ARG A 49 13.18 -15.96 -0.03
N ASP A 50 13.49 -14.75 0.43
CA ASP A 50 12.71 -14.08 1.46
C ASP A 50 11.29 -13.81 0.97
N HIS A 51 10.33 -13.69 1.89
CA HIS A 51 9.00 -13.18 1.56
C HIS A 51 9.00 -11.65 1.53
N ALA A 52 8.28 -11.09 0.57
CA ALA A 52 8.08 -9.65 0.48
C ALA A 52 6.81 -9.25 1.23
N ILE A 53 6.91 -8.28 2.15
CA ILE A 53 5.77 -7.84 2.97
C ILE A 53 5.59 -6.32 2.87
N PHE A 54 4.33 -5.90 2.85
CA PHE A 54 3.94 -4.51 3.05
C PHE A 54 2.66 -4.43 3.89
N VAL A 55 2.64 -3.52 4.86
CA VAL A 55 1.42 -3.17 5.61
C VAL A 55 1.25 -1.66 5.55
N GLY A 56 0.04 -1.18 5.26
CA GLY A 56 -0.21 0.25 5.14
C GLY A 56 -1.69 0.63 5.15
N PHE A 57 -1.93 1.93 5.01
CA PHE A 57 -3.25 2.54 5.04
C PHE A 57 -3.33 3.74 4.09
N ALA A 58 -4.56 4.13 3.72
CA ALA A 58 -4.85 5.33 2.94
C ALA A 58 -6.31 5.82 3.15
N PRO A 59 -6.63 7.10 2.88
CA PRO A 59 -5.68 8.22 2.71
C PRO A 59 -4.86 8.50 3.98
N VAL A 60 -3.73 9.21 3.88
CA VAL A 60 -2.90 9.55 5.04
C VAL A 60 -3.61 10.51 6.01
N GLU A 61 -4.25 11.55 5.48
CA GLU A 61 -4.88 12.61 6.30
C GLU A 61 -6.17 12.16 7.00
N ALA A 62 -6.93 11.28 6.35
CA ALA A 62 -8.17 10.72 6.89
C ALA A 62 -8.25 9.20 6.60
N PRO A 63 -7.52 8.36 7.35
CA PRO A 63 -7.41 6.92 7.08
C PRO A 63 -8.76 6.21 7.06
N LYS A 64 -9.03 5.49 5.97
CA LYS A 64 -10.28 4.74 5.76
C LYS A 64 -10.04 3.29 5.33
N TYR A 65 -8.94 3.03 4.65
CA TYR A 65 -8.56 1.72 4.13
C TYR A 65 -7.25 1.26 4.76
N ALA A 66 -7.16 -0.03 5.08
CA ALA A 66 -5.93 -0.69 5.50
C ALA A 66 -5.66 -1.90 4.59
N VAL A 67 -4.39 -2.22 4.38
CA VAL A 67 -3.96 -3.35 3.55
C VAL A 67 -2.77 -4.05 4.18
N SER A 68 -2.73 -5.38 4.03
CA SER A 68 -1.57 -6.22 4.27
C SER A 68 -1.32 -7.07 3.04
N VAL A 69 -0.11 -7.00 2.48
CA VAL A 69 0.31 -7.76 1.30
C VAL A 69 1.51 -8.61 1.68
N ILE A 70 1.39 -9.91 1.43
CA ILE A 70 2.48 -10.88 1.56
C ILE A 70 2.65 -11.55 0.21
N VAL A 71 3.87 -11.56 -0.31
CA VAL A 71 4.24 -12.32 -1.51
C VAL A 71 5.28 -13.35 -1.10
N GLU A 72 4.86 -14.61 -1.11
CA GLU A 72 5.72 -15.74 -0.83
C GLU A 72 6.89 -15.78 -1.81
N HIS A 73 8.08 -15.98 -1.25
CA HIS A 73 9.36 -15.95 -1.96
C HIS A 73 9.57 -14.75 -2.90
N GLY A 74 8.88 -13.62 -2.62
CA GLY A 74 8.90 -12.41 -3.43
C GLY A 74 10.14 -11.52 -3.23
N GLY A 75 11.04 -11.87 -2.32
CA GLY A 75 12.23 -11.10 -2.00
C GLY A 75 11.90 -9.80 -1.26
N GLY A 76 12.19 -8.64 -1.86
CA GLY A 76 12.12 -7.34 -1.19
C GLY A 76 10.70 -6.76 -1.08
N GLY A 77 10.28 -6.40 0.13
CA GLY A 77 8.99 -5.76 0.39
C GLY A 77 8.78 -4.44 -0.37
N SER A 78 9.81 -3.60 -0.51
CA SER A 78 9.72 -2.31 -1.21
C SER A 78 9.58 -2.45 -2.73
N SER A 79 10.17 -3.48 -3.32
CA SER A 79 10.15 -3.70 -4.77
C SER A 79 8.96 -4.52 -5.25
N VAL A 80 8.36 -5.34 -4.38
CA VAL A 80 7.30 -6.29 -4.77
C VAL A 80 5.98 -6.03 -4.06
N ALA A 81 5.97 -6.06 -2.73
CA ALA A 81 4.71 -5.92 -1.98
C ALA A 81 4.17 -4.48 -1.99
N ALA A 82 5.04 -3.47 -1.89
CA ALA A 82 4.61 -2.07 -1.84
C ALA A 82 3.90 -1.56 -3.11
N PRO A 83 4.36 -1.86 -4.35
CA PRO A 83 3.61 -1.51 -5.56
C PRO A 83 2.22 -2.16 -5.63
N ILE A 84 2.09 -3.41 -5.22
CA ILE A 84 0.79 -4.11 -5.19
C ILE A 84 -0.16 -3.42 -4.20
N ALA A 85 0.34 -3.11 -2.99
CA ALA A 85 -0.45 -2.42 -1.97
C ALA A 85 -0.89 -1.02 -2.42
N ARG A 86 -0.02 -0.31 -3.15
CA ARG A 86 -0.35 0.99 -3.77
C ARG A 86 -1.54 0.87 -4.70
N ASP A 87 -1.52 -0.08 -5.61
CA ASP A 87 -2.57 -0.24 -6.62
C ASP A 87 -3.91 -0.62 -5.95
N ILE A 88 -3.87 -1.50 -4.94
CA ILE A 88 -5.05 -1.86 -4.15
C ILE A 88 -5.63 -0.65 -3.42
N LEU A 89 -4.81 0.10 -2.67
CA LEU A 89 -5.26 1.26 -1.91
C LEU A 89 -5.76 2.39 -2.83
N TYR A 90 -5.10 2.58 -3.97
CA TYR A 90 -5.52 3.56 -4.97
C TYR A 90 -6.91 3.22 -5.51
N GLU A 91 -7.11 1.99 -5.97
CA GLU A 91 -8.40 1.55 -6.50
C GLU A 91 -9.51 1.53 -5.43
N ALA A 92 -9.19 1.15 -4.20
CA ALA A 92 -10.15 1.18 -3.09
C ALA A 92 -10.65 2.59 -2.81
N GLN A 93 -9.74 3.58 -2.79
CA GLN A 93 -10.11 4.99 -2.67
C GLN A 93 -10.94 5.45 -3.87
N ARG A 94 -10.51 5.17 -5.10
CA ARG A 94 -11.21 5.58 -6.34
C ARG A 94 -12.65 5.07 -6.39
N ARG A 95 -12.88 3.84 -5.94
CA ARG A 95 -14.21 3.20 -5.88
C ARG A 95 -15.04 3.68 -4.70
N GLY A 96 -14.40 3.98 -3.56
CA GLY A 96 -15.07 4.48 -2.36
C GLY A 96 -15.33 5.99 -2.34
N SER A 97 -14.73 6.75 -3.28
CA SER A 97 -15.09 8.13 -3.60
C SER A 97 -16.40 8.25 -4.39
N VAL A 98 -16.96 7.12 -4.86
CA VAL A 98 -18.36 7.07 -5.30
C VAL A 98 -19.20 7.12 -4.02
N PRO A 99 -19.99 8.18 -3.78
CA PRO A 99 -20.87 8.21 -2.61
C PRO A 99 -21.78 6.99 -2.65
N SER A 100 -22.06 6.38 -1.50
CA SER A 100 -23.05 5.30 -1.45
C SER A 100 -24.37 5.79 -2.07
N PRO A 101 -25.22 4.90 -2.63
CA PRO A 101 -26.53 5.31 -3.15
C PRO A 101 -27.33 6.17 -2.15
N GLU A 102 -27.21 5.88 -0.85
CA GLU A 102 -27.75 6.72 0.24
C GLU A 102 -27.13 8.12 0.27
N GLN A 103 -25.80 8.26 0.20
CA GLN A 103 -25.11 9.55 0.18
C GLN A 103 -25.43 10.39 -1.08
N GLN A 104 -25.82 9.75 -2.18
CA GLN A 104 -26.28 10.42 -3.40
C GLN A 104 -27.71 10.96 -3.28
N LEU A 105 -28.55 10.34 -2.44
CA LEU A 105 -29.91 10.78 -2.16
C LEU A 105 -29.91 12.00 -1.23
N THR A 106 -29.12 12.00 -0.15
CA THR A 106 -29.03 13.14 0.78
C THR A 106 -28.41 14.40 0.13
N GLY A 107 -27.44 14.26 -0.78
CA GLY A 107 -26.80 15.39 -1.44
C GLY A 107 -27.69 16.15 -2.45
N LYS A 108 -28.80 15.56 -2.91
CA LYS A 108 -29.75 16.21 -3.83
C LYS A 108 -30.82 17.04 -3.11
N GLU A 109 -31.06 16.78 -1.82
CA GLU A 109 -32.14 17.42 -1.06
C GLU A 109 -31.72 18.74 -0.40
N GLN A 110 -30.42 19.04 -0.37
CA GLN A 110 -29.86 20.27 0.24
C GLN A 110 -29.44 21.34 -0.79
N ALA A 111 -29.91 21.28 -2.04
CA ALA A 111 -29.73 22.40 -2.95
C ALA A 111 -30.59 23.59 -2.45
N PRO A 112 -29.99 24.77 -2.16
CA PRO A 112 -30.77 25.90 -1.66
C PRO A 112 -31.76 26.35 -2.73
N GLY A 113 -33.02 26.45 -2.33
CA GLY A 113 -34.07 27.06 -3.14
C GLY A 113 -33.60 28.43 -3.61
N ARG A 114 -33.66 28.67 -4.92
CA ARG A 114 -33.53 30.01 -5.47
C ARG A 114 -34.75 30.81 -5.04
N GLU A 115 -34.65 31.56 -3.95
CA GLU A 115 -35.52 32.70 -3.73
C GLU A 115 -35.00 33.85 -4.59
N GLY A 116 -35.56 33.96 -5.79
CA GLY A 116 -35.45 35.12 -6.65
C GLY A 116 -36.66 36.02 -6.43
N GLU A 117 -36.39 37.24 -5.98
CA GLU A 117 -37.01 38.53 -6.33
C GLU A 117 -38.47 38.52 -6.86
N GLY A 118 -39.33 39.24 -6.12
CA GLY A 118 -40.69 39.63 -6.49
C GLY A 118 -41.41 40.34 -5.36
#